data_AF-A0ABC9BV63-F1
#
_entry.id   AF-A0ABC9BV63-F1
#
_cell.length_a   1.000
_cell.length_b   1.000
_cell.length_c   1.000
_cell.angle_alpha   90.00
_cell.angle_beta   90.00
_cell.angle_gamma   90.00
#
_symmetry.space_group_name_H-M   'P 1'
#
loop_
_entity.id
_entity.type
_entity.pdbx_description
1 polymer ?
#
loop_
_entity_poly.entity_id
_entity_poly.type
_entity_poly.pdbx_seq_one_letter_code
_entity_poly.pdbx_strand_id
1 'polypeptide(L)'
;MDLLREIWRAGTFERSPRSQRNSIQENSLNVTKQNGYGGASSHGIQPNGLHSVTGQHKGNMLEEERASFAIKQASLENEIKQLKQQLSNKSKKETEIERRLEDENKRNGFFQQELNELKINKERMSTSMEELHQELNEKKSELSRAQDELSRRDKEHISDGSFQSLRSMLMALQKENSDLKIERARLEADLKSMKSTSQKTADSTSDNKIPDSEKVNEEMEYLKRALQDASHERDKAVQDLARLKQHLLDKDIEDQEKMDEDSKLIEELRVICEQQRAHIMQLERALKVEIAKQEESKRIINAEHQRSNEQMEDLKSKLASCMSALESKNVELLNLQTALGQYYAESEAKERLGGDLAVAREELSKLSVSLKVANQTIEMSRREKEDIATKLSQAERMLADGKRSMQKLEDDNSRLRRALEQSMTTVNRMSLDSDNSVDRRIVIKLLVTYFQRNHSKEVLDLMVRMLGFSEEDKQRIGFAQNNAGKGVVRGVLGLPGRLVGGIVGGGSSGKSTQASQDSQSFADLWVDFLLKETEEREKREASEAAKQLQEESQTTSSSSSTQQPLQHPSSLAPGPFTTTRQHQFGRPDSEFSTVPLASYSSMPTPFSRPPPR
;
A
#
# COMPACT_ATOMS: atom_id res chain seq x y z
N MET A 1 55.89 14.68 15.55
CA MET A 1 55.65 14.09 14.22
C MET A 1 54.82 12.81 14.26
N ASP A 2 54.43 12.30 15.44
CA ASP A 2 53.90 10.93 15.55
C ASP A 2 52.42 10.81 15.96
N LEU A 3 51.73 11.94 16.18
CA LEU A 3 50.28 11.98 16.40
C LEU A 3 49.44 11.94 15.10
N LEU A 4 50.08 11.87 13.93
CA LEU A 4 49.41 11.76 12.62
C LEU A 4 49.41 10.32 12.04
N ARG A 5 49.88 9.32 12.80
CA ARG A 5 49.90 7.90 12.37
C ARG A 5 48.75 7.04 12.91
N GLU A 6 48.09 7.47 13.99
CA GLU A 6 47.07 6.65 14.67
C GLU A 6 45.68 6.67 14.01
N ILE A 7 45.33 7.78 13.34
CA ILE A 7 43.97 8.00 12.82
C ILE A 7 43.64 7.13 11.60
N TRP A 8 44.64 6.57 10.91
CA TRP A 8 44.44 5.78 9.68
C TRP A 8 44.25 4.26 9.91
N ARG A 9 43.85 3.84 11.13
CA ARG A 9 43.77 2.41 11.49
C ARG A 9 42.50 1.96 12.24
N ALA A 10 41.39 2.68 12.11
CA ALA A 10 40.07 2.26 12.61
C ALA A 10 39.01 2.39 11.50
N GLY A 11 38.65 1.27 10.86
CA GLY A 11 37.80 1.29 9.65
C GLY A 11 37.45 -0.09 9.10
N THR A 12 37.24 -1.08 9.97
CA THR A 12 36.85 -2.45 9.59
C THR A 12 35.35 -2.53 9.31
N PHE A 13 34.97 -2.79 8.06
CA PHE A 13 33.60 -3.19 7.71
C PHE A 13 33.55 -4.65 7.26
N GLU A 14 32.49 -5.35 7.69
CA GLU A 14 32.25 -6.76 7.40
C GLU A 14 31.84 -7.03 5.94
N ARG A 15 31.84 -8.31 5.57
CA ARG A 15 31.90 -8.76 4.17
C ARG A 15 30.69 -9.62 3.74
N SER A 16 30.48 -9.65 2.42
CA SER A 16 29.81 -10.70 1.62
C SER A 16 28.29 -10.63 1.40
N PRO A 17 27.76 -11.22 0.31
CA PRO A 17 28.40 -11.53 -0.98
C PRO A 17 27.56 -11.26 -2.27
N ARG A 18 28.18 -11.54 -3.42
CA ARG A 18 27.59 -11.85 -4.75
C ARG A 18 26.82 -10.75 -5.52
N SER A 19 27.45 -10.30 -6.61
CA SER A 19 27.03 -10.78 -7.94
C SER A 19 28.27 -11.06 -8.80
N GLN A 20 28.13 -11.81 -9.89
CA GLN A 20 29.25 -12.35 -10.67
C GLN A 20 29.74 -11.39 -11.75
N ARG A 21 31.07 -11.33 -11.95
CA ARG A 21 31.72 -10.57 -13.02
C ARG A 21 32.58 -11.54 -13.84
N ASN A 22 32.12 -11.93 -15.02
CA ASN A 22 32.96 -12.69 -15.96
C ASN A 22 33.98 -11.74 -16.61
N SER A 23 35.18 -12.26 -16.83
CA SER A 23 36.31 -11.54 -17.38
C SER A 23 36.20 -11.33 -18.89
N ILE A 24 36.32 -10.09 -19.35
CA ILE A 24 36.80 -9.81 -20.71
C ILE A 24 38.32 -9.81 -20.63
N GLN A 25 38.96 -10.69 -21.40
CA GLN A 25 40.40 -10.76 -21.50
C GLN A 25 40.88 -9.83 -22.61
N GLU A 26 41.71 -8.84 -22.26
CA GLU A 26 42.38 -8.02 -23.26
C GLU A 26 43.35 -8.87 -24.07
N ASN A 27 43.43 -8.62 -25.38
CA ASN A 27 44.58 -9.00 -26.18
C ASN A 27 44.80 -7.97 -27.28
N SER A 28 45.81 -7.12 -27.09
CA SER A 28 46.22 -6.09 -28.05
C SER A 28 46.74 -6.72 -29.35
N LEU A 29 46.65 -6.00 -30.48
CA LEU A 29 47.82 -5.55 -31.26
C LEU A 29 47.44 -4.88 -32.61
N ASN A 30 48.19 -3.83 -32.93
CA ASN A 30 48.60 -3.35 -34.25
C ASN A 30 47.56 -2.97 -35.33
N VAL A 31 47.46 -1.65 -35.54
CA VAL A 31 47.05 -1.04 -36.82
C VAL A 31 48.24 -1.05 -37.79
N THR A 32 48.05 -1.61 -39.00
CA THR A 32 48.99 -1.45 -40.13
C THR A 32 48.24 -1.21 -41.44
N LYS A 33 48.67 -0.22 -42.22
CA LYS A 33 48.16 0.05 -43.59
C LYS A 33 48.87 -0.82 -44.63
N GLN A 34 48.17 -1.33 -45.65
CA GLN A 34 48.76 -1.51 -46.99
C GLN A 34 47.74 -1.63 -48.13
N ASN A 35 48.24 -1.65 -49.37
CA ASN A 35 47.50 -1.49 -50.64
C ASN A 35 47.28 -2.83 -51.39
N GLY A 36 46.40 -2.82 -52.41
CA GLY A 36 46.18 -3.90 -53.40
C GLY A 36 44.70 -3.88 -53.86
N TYR A 37 44.28 -3.66 -55.11
CA TYR A 37 44.87 -3.72 -56.46
C TYR A 37 45.18 -5.13 -57.04
N GLY A 38 44.24 -5.67 -57.84
CA GLY A 38 44.53 -6.37 -59.11
C GLY A 38 44.36 -7.91 -59.21
N GLY A 39 43.82 -8.38 -60.34
CA GLY A 39 43.86 -9.79 -60.84
C GLY A 39 42.66 -10.66 -60.41
N ALA A 40 41.79 -11.20 -61.30
CA ALA A 40 41.99 -12.23 -62.34
C ALA A 40 42.03 -13.67 -61.78
N SER A 41 41.58 -14.75 -62.45
CA SER A 41 41.25 -14.92 -63.88
C SER A 41 40.16 -16.00 -64.15
N SER A 42 39.66 -15.95 -65.38
CA SER A 42 38.90 -16.94 -66.18
C SER A 42 39.05 -18.43 -65.83
N HIS A 43 37.97 -19.22 -66.01
CA HIS A 43 37.82 -20.15 -67.15
C HIS A 43 36.37 -20.60 -67.35
N GLY A 44 36.00 -20.89 -68.60
CA GLY A 44 34.70 -21.46 -68.99
C GLY A 44 34.87 -22.58 -70.01
N ILE A 45 33.87 -23.47 -70.12
CA ILE A 45 33.89 -24.64 -71.01
C ILE A 45 32.51 -24.77 -71.68
N GLN A 46 32.49 -24.91 -73.01
CA GLN A 46 31.31 -25.34 -73.77
C GLN A 46 31.10 -26.85 -73.62
N PRO A 47 29.88 -27.34 -73.83
CA PRO A 47 29.76 -28.33 -74.90
C PRO A 47 28.60 -28.05 -75.87
N ASN A 48 28.71 -28.62 -77.07
CA ASN A 48 27.69 -28.62 -78.10
C ASN A 48 27.44 -30.07 -78.54
N GLY A 49 26.19 -30.52 -78.64
CA GLY A 49 25.88 -31.85 -79.21
C GLY A 49 24.71 -32.64 -78.58
N LEU A 50 23.61 -32.71 -79.33
CA LEU A 50 22.65 -33.82 -79.49
C LEU A 50 21.77 -34.33 -78.30
N HIS A 51 20.47 -34.33 -78.59
CA HIS A 51 19.38 -35.21 -78.11
C HIS A 51 19.17 -35.49 -76.61
N SER A 52 18.01 -35.04 -76.11
CA SER A 52 16.98 -36.01 -75.67
C SER A 52 15.56 -35.44 -75.78
N VAL A 53 14.58 -36.32 -76.02
CA VAL A 53 13.15 -35.98 -76.16
C VAL A 53 12.45 -36.20 -74.81
N THR A 54 12.06 -35.13 -74.09
CA THR A 54 11.07 -35.13 -72.98
C THR A 54 10.79 -33.69 -72.44
N GLY A 55 10.50 -32.76 -73.35
CA GLY A 55 10.61 -31.31 -73.09
C GLY A 55 9.53 -30.58 -72.28
N GLN A 56 8.64 -31.26 -71.53
CA GLN A 56 7.47 -30.60 -70.89
C GLN A 56 7.20 -30.89 -69.39
N HIS A 57 8.03 -31.68 -68.69
CA HIS A 57 7.87 -31.87 -67.23
C HIS A 57 9.10 -31.52 -66.39
N LYS A 58 10.33 -31.64 -66.92
CA LYS A 58 11.55 -31.18 -66.19
C LYS A 58 11.75 -29.67 -66.21
N GLY A 59 11.22 -28.96 -67.21
CA GLY A 59 11.25 -27.49 -67.24
C GLY A 59 10.44 -26.91 -66.07
N ASN A 60 9.16 -27.30 -66.00
CA ASN A 60 8.22 -26.85 -64.97
C ASN A 60 8.76 -27.07 -63.55
N MET A 61 9.34 -28.24 -63.24
CA MET A 61 9.91 -28.49 -61.91
C MET A 61 11.07 -27.53 -61.56
N LEU A 62 11.99 -27.28 -62.50
CA LEU A 62 13.11 -26.36 -62.28
C LEU A 62 12.68 -24.89 -62.23
N GLU A 63 11.59 -24.55 -62.91
CA GLU A 63 10.98 -23.22 -62.89
C GLU A 63 10.18 -22.98 -61.59
N GLU A 64 9.45 -23.99 -61.11
CA GLU A 64 8.77 -24.02 -59.81
C GLU A 64 9.76 -24.01 -58.64
N GLU A 65 10.88 -24.75 -58.75
CA GLU A 65 11.97 -24.70 -57.77
C GLU A 65 12.62 -23.31 -57.74
N ARG A 66 12.89 -22.70 -58.90
CA ARG A 66 13.37 -21.30 -58.99
C ARG A 66 12.37 -20.31 -58.40
N ALA A 67 11.07 -20.48 -58.64
CA ALA A 67 10.02 -19.66 -58.04
C ALA A 67 10.00 -19.84 -56.51
N SER A 68 10.12 -21.08 -56.01
CA SER A 68 10.22 -21.39 -54.58
C SER A 68 11.44 -20.72 -53.94
N PHE A 69 12.61 -20.75 -54.61
CA PHE A 69 13.81 -20.05 -54.16
C PHE A 69 13.63 -18.52 -54.19
N ALA A 70 13.02 -17.95 -55.23
CA ALA A 70 12.73 -16.52 -55.30
C ALA A 70 11.76 -16.05 -54.21
N ILE A 71 10.72 -16.84 -53.89
CA ILE A 71 9.78 -16.57 -52.79
C ILE A 71 10.50 -16.64 -51.43
N LYS A 72 11.33 -17.66 -51.20
CA LYS A 72 12.15 -17.77 -49.98
C LYS A 72 13.14 -16.60 -49.86
N GLN A 73 13.78 -16.21 -50.95
CA GLN A 73 14.71 -15.07 -51.00
C GLN A 73 13.98 -13.76 -50.68
N ALA A 74 12.81 -13.51 -51.27
CA ALA A 74 11.98 -12.33 -50.97
C ALA A 74 11.49 -12.31 -49.51
N SER A 75 11.14 -13.49 -48.96
CA SER A 75 10.78 -13.63 -47.54
C SER A 75 11.93 -13.23 -46.62
N LEU A 76 13.13 -13.77 -46.86
CA LEU A 76 14.35 -13.44 -46.11
C LEU A 76 14.75 -11.97 -46.28
N GLU A 77 14.60 -11.40 -47.48
CA GLU A 77 14.88 -9.97 -47.71
C GLU A 77 13.90 -9.07 -46.93
N ASN A 78 12.62 -9.46 -46.83
CA ASN A 78 11.62 -8.76 -46.02
C ASN A 78 11.89 -8.88 -44.51
N GLU A 79 12.31 -10.06 -44.04
CA GLU A 79 12.77 -10.26 -42.65
C GLU A 79 14.00 -9.38 -42.34
N ILE A 80 15.00 -9.35 -43.24
CA ILE A 80 16.17 -8.47 -43.13
C ILE A 80 15.77 -6.98 -43.11
N LYS A 81 14.78 -6.56 -43.91
CA LYS A 81 14.23 -5.19 -43.86
C LYS A 81 13.56 -4.89 -42.52
N GLN A 82 12.75 -5.83 -42.01
CA GLN A 82 12.08 -5.69 -40.71
C GLN A 82 13.08 -5.62 -39.55
N LEU A 83 14.10 -6.47 -39.54
CA LEU A 83 15.18 -6.46 -38.54
C LEU A 83 16.00 -5.17 -38.61
N LYS A 84 16.33 -4.67 -39.80
CA LYS A 84 16.99 -3.35 -39.98
C LYS A 84 16.13 -2.20 -39.46
N GLN A 85 14.81 -2.23 -39.69
CA GLN A 85 13.88 -1.23 -39.15
C GLN A 85 13.79 -1.31 -37.62
N GLN A 86 13.72 -2.51 -37.05
CA GLN A 86 13.76 -2.71 -35.60
C GLN A 86 15.08 -2.21 -34.98
N LEU A 87 16.23 -2.48 -35.63
CA LEU A 87 17.54 -2.02 -35.18
C LEU A 87 17.63 -0.48 -35.20
N SER A 88 17.18 0.17 -36.28
CA SER A 88 17.11 1.63 -36.36
C SER A 88 16.18 2.22 -35.28
N ASN A 89 15.04 1.58 -35.02
CA ASN A 89 14.10 2.02 -33.98
C ASN A 89 14.63 1.78 -32.56
N LYS A 90 15.45 0.75 -32.32
CA LYS A 90 16.16 0.54 -31.05
C LYS A 90 17.24 1.60 -30.84
N SER A 91 18.12 1.80 -31.84
CA SER A 91 19.18 2.81 -31.80
C SER A 91 18.64 4.24 -31.56
N LYS A 92 17.50 4.61 -32.16
CA LYS A 92 16.83 5.90 -31.88
C LYS A 92 16.26 6.03 -30.46
N LYS A 93 15.87 4.91 -29.82
CA LYS A 93 15.43 4.91 -28.41
C LYS A 93 16.62 4.98 -27.47
N GLU A 94 17.70 4.31 -27.83
CA GLU A 94 18.98 4.29 -27.09
C GLU A 94 19.57 5.70 -27.00
N THR A 95 19.67 6.44 -28.12
CA THR A 95 20.16 7.83 -28.12
C THR A 95 19.23 8.81 -27.38
N GLU A 96 17.91 8.58 -27.39
CA GLU A 96 16.96 9.39 -26.59
C GLU A 96 17.05 9.07 -25.08
N ILE A 97 17.38 7.83 -24.70
CA ILE A 97 17.65 7.46 -23.30
C ILE A 97 18.97 8.07 -22.84
N GLU A 98 20.02 8.00 -23.65
CA GLU A 98 21.33 8.59 -23.38
C GLU A 98 21.23 10.12 -23.21
N ARG A 99 20.50 10.79 -24.11
CA ARG A 99 20.19 12.23 -24.01
C ARG A 99 19.45 12.58 -22.72
N ARG A 100 18.46 11.76 -22.30
CA ARG A 100 17.74 11.97 -21.03
C ARG A 100 18.63 11.75 -19.81
N LEU A 101 19.48 10.73 -19.83
CA LEU A 101 20.42 10.44 -18.74
C LEU A 101 21.39 11.60 -18.54
N GLU A 102 21.90 12.17 -19.63
CA GLU A 102 22.76 13.36 -19.62
C GLU A 102 22.03 14.62 -19.11
N ASP A 103 20.76 14.83 -19.48
CA ASP A 103 19.93 15.91 -18.92
C ASP A 103 19.61 15.70 -17.42
N GLU A 104 19.47 14.46 -16.97
CA GLU A 104 19.26 14.08 -15.56
C GLU A 104 20.55 14.30 -14.75
N ASN A 105 21.69 13.93 -15.31
CA ASN A 105 23.02 14.11 -14.71
C ASN A 105 23.34 15.60 -14.51
N LYS A 106 22.99 16.46 -15.48
CA LYS A 106 23.09 17.93 -15.35
C LYS A 106 22.20 18.48 -14.22
N ARG A 107 20.96 18.00 -14.11
CA ARG A 107 20.04 18.40 -13.03
C ARG A 107 20.54 17.93 -11.66
N ASN A 108 21.07 16.71 -11.55
CA ASN A 108 21.71 16.22 -10.33
C ASN A 108 22.95 17.05 -9.95
N GLY A 109 23.76 17.47 -10.92
CA GLY A 109 24.88 18.39 -10.69
C GLY A 109 24.42 19.74 -10.13
N PHE A 110 23.34 20.32 -10.68
CA PHE A 110 22.74 21.55 -10.16
C PHE A 110 22.20 21.37 -8.73
N PHE A 111 21.42 20.32 -8.46
CA PHE A 111 20.92 20.04 -7.10
C PHE A 111 22.06 19.80 -6.09
N GLN A 112 23.17 19.19 -6.52
CA GLN A 112 24.33 19.00 -5.66
C GLN A 112 25.10 20.31 -5.39
N GLN A 113 25.11 21.26 -6.33
CA GLN A 113 25.59 22.62 -6.10
C GLN A 113 24.67 23.37 -5.12
N GLU A 114 23.36 23.38 -5.37
CA GLU A 114 22.35 24.04 -4.51
C GLU A 114 22.39 23.51 -3.07
N LEU A 115 22.53 22.19 -2.89
CA LEU A 115 22.68 21.56 -1.57
C LEU A 115 23.99 21.96 -0.87
N ASN A 116 25.09 22.15 -1.60
CA ASN A 116 26.34 22.66 -1.05
C ASN A 116 26.23 24.15 -0.67
N GLU A 117 25.60 24.99 -1.49
CA GLU A 117 25.35 26.40 -1.20
C GLU A 117 24.44 26.57 0.03
N LEU A 118 23.37 25.78 0.12
CA LEU A 118 22.48 25.74 1.28
C LEU A 118 23.21 25.26 2.55
N LYS A 119 24.11 24.28 2.43
CA LYS A 119 24.97 23.82 3.55
C LYS A 119 25.89 24.93 4.03
N ILE A 120 26.61 25.61 3.13
CA ILE A 120 27.49 26.74 3.47
C ILE A 120 26.70 27.88 4.12
N ASN A 121 25.48 28.16 3.63
CA ASN A 121 24.63 29.18 4.21
C ASN A 121 24.12 28.79 5.62
N LYS A 122 23.78 27.51 5.83
CA LYS A 122 23.44 26.97 7.17
C LYS A 122 24.62 27.08 8.14
N GLU A 123 25.84 26.77 7.69
CA GLU A 123 27.05 26.87 8.51
C GLU A 123 27.33 28.34 8.90
N ARG A 124 27.25 29.29 7.95
CA ARG A 124 27.36 30.73 8.20
C ARG A 124 26.27 31.26 9.15
N MET A 125 25.03 30.82 8.99
CA MET A 125 23.93 31.19 9.89
C MET A 125 24.16 30.62 11.31
N SER A 126 24.75 29.43 11.41
CA SER A 126 25.10 28.82 12.71
C SER A 126 26.22 29.58 13.42
N THR A 127 27.24 30.08 12.71
CA THR A 127 28.30 30.90 13.35
C THR A 127 27.75 32.25 13.79
N SER A 128 26.95 32.91 12.94
CA SER A 128 26.32 34.20 13.30
C SER A 128 25.34 34.08 14.47
N MET A 129 24.65 32.93 14.62
CA MET A 129 23.79 32.69 15.77
C MET A 129 24.58 32.39 17.06
N GLU A 130 25.74 31.73 16.97
CA GLU A 130 26.66 31.54 18.10
C GLU A 130 27.27 32.89 18.55
N GLU A 131 27.68 33.74 17.60
CA GLU A 131 28.16 35.11 17.84
C GLU A 131 27.10 35.94 18.60
N LEU A 132 25.83 35.92 18.14
CA LEU A 132 24.72 36.60 18.83
C LEU A 132 24.43 36.00 20.23
N HIS A 133 24.60 34.69 20.42
CA HIS A 133 24.50 34.07 21.73
C HIS A 133 25.67 34.47 22.66
N GLN A 134 26.87 34.68 22.13
CA GLN A 134 28.00 35.19 22.88
C GLN A 134 27.78 36.66 23.30
N GLU A 135 27.38 37.54 22.37
CA GLU A 135 27.04 38.93 22.67
C GLU A 135 25.91 39.04 23.72
N LEU A 136 24.85 38.23 23.60
CA LEU A 136 23.75 38.20 24.56
C LEU A 136 24.21 37.80 25.97
N ASN A 137 25.12 36.83 26.07
CA ASN A 137 25.71 36.43 27.35
C ASN A 137 26.65 37.51 27.92
N GLU A 138 27.42 38.19 27.08
CA GLU A 138 28.25 39.33 27.51
C GLU A 138 27.39 40.47 28.04
N LYS A 139 26.34 40.87 27.31
CA LYS A 139 25.39 41.92 27.77
C LYS A 139 24.61 41.52 29.01
N LYS A 140 24.28 40.24 29.19
CA LYS A 140 23.73 39.72 30.45
C LYS A 140 24.74 39.86 31.62
N SER A 141 26.03 39.67 31.37
CA SER A 141 27.08 39.87 32.37
C SER A 141 27.33 41.35 32.71
N GLU A 142 27.28 42.24 31.70
CA GLU A 142 27.31 43.70 31.90
C GLU A 142 26.13 44.18 32.74
N LEU A 143 24.91 43.70 32.43
CA LEU A 143 23.70 44.05 33.16
C LEU A 143 23.76 43.60 34.63
N SER A 144 24.23 42.37 34.90
CA SER A 144 24.43 41.89 36.26
C SER A 144 25.43 42.78 37.01
N ARG A 145 26.58 43.07 36.41
CA ARG A 145 27.61 43.94 37.01
C ARG A 145 27.08 45.35 37.29
N ALA A 146 26.29 45.91 36.39
CA ALA A 146 25.65 47.22 36.57
C ALA A 146 24.59 47.20 37.69
N GLN A 147 23.83 46.10 37.83
CA GLN A 147 22.86 45.91 38.91
C GLN A 147 23.54 45.74 40.28
N ASP A 148 24.67 45.02 40.33
CA ASP A 148 25.50 44.89 41.55
C ASP A 148 26.13 46.23 41.95
N GLU A 149 26.64 47.00 40.98
CA GLU A 149 27.16 48.35 41.17
C GLU A 149 26.08 49.31 41.69
N LEU A 150 24.84 49.22 41.17
CA LEU A 150 23.68 49.97 41.67
C LEU A 150 23.36 49.58 43.12
N SER A 151 23.29 48.27 43.40
CA SER A 151 23.01 47.75 44.74
C SER A 151 24.13 48.04 45.74
N ARG A 152 25.35 48.35 45.29
CA ARG A 152 26.42 48.88 46.16
C ARG A 152 26.16 50.35 46.49
N ARG A 153 25.86 51.18 45.49
CA ARG A 153 25.54 52.62 45.68
C ARG A 153 24.31 52.83 46.57
N ASP A 154 23.26 52.03 46.42
CA ASP A 154 22.08 52.13 47.29
C ASP A 154 22.45 51.87 48.76
N LYS A 155 23.32 50.89 49.03
CA LYS A 155 23.82 50.59 50.38
C LYS A 155 24.74 51.68 50.91
N GLU A 156 25.63 52.21 50.06
CA GLU A 156 26.49 53.36 50.39
C GLU A 156 25.66 54.61 50.74
N HIS A 157 24.58 54.88 49.98
CA HIS A 157 23.69 56.02 50.21
C HIS A 157 22.75 55.85 51.42
N ILE A 158 22.34 54.62 51.75
CA ILE A 158 21.62 54.30 53.00
C ILE A 158 22.56 54.40 54.22
N SER A 159 23.84 54.10 54.04
CA SER A 159 24.88 54.17 55.07
C SER A 159 25.59 55.53 55.14
N ASP A 160 25.12 56.56 54.44
CA ASP A 160 25.82 57.84 54.34
C ASP A 160 25.93 58.54 55.70
N GLY A 161 27.18 58.67 56.17
CA GLY A 161 27.52 59.37 57.41
C GLY A 161 27.07 60.83 57.42
N SER A 162 26.83 61.45 56.26
CA SER A 162 26.17 62.76 56.14
C SER A 162 24.79 62.76 56.80
N PHE A 163 23.94 61.76 56.51
CA PHE A 163 22.58 61.69 57.06
C PHE A 163 22.58 61.41 58.57
N GLN A 164 23.52 60.59 59.04
CA GLN A 164 23.70 60.29 60.47
C GLN A 164 24.32 61.47 61.24
N SER A 165 25.23 62.22 60.61
CA SER A 165 25.78 63.48 61.13
C SER A 165 24.70 64.56 61.22
N LEU A 166 23.92 64.76 60.15
CA LEU A 166 22.80 65.72 60.13
C LEU A 166 21.74 65.39 61.20
N ARG A 167 21.42 64.10 61.38
CA ARG A 167 20.52 63.64 62.45
C ARG A 167 21.10 63.91 63.85
N SER A 168 22.41 63.77 64.03
CA SER A 168 23.09 64.06 65.29
C SER A 168 23.13 65.58 65.57
N MET A 169 23.39 66.39 64.55
CA MET A 169 23.37 67.85 64.61
C MET A 169 21.97 68.38 64.93
N LEU A 170 20.92 67.81 64.32
CA LEU A 170 19.53 68.17 64.60
C LEU A 170 19.15 67.87 66.06
N MET A 171 19.58 66.73 66.62
CA MET A 171 19.40 66.41 68.04
C MET A 171 20.16 67.39 68.96
N ALA A 172 21.36 67.81 68.58
CA ALA A 172 22.14 68.82 69.34
C ALA A 172 21.45 70.18 69.34
N LEU A 173 21.05 70.69 68.16
CA LEU A 173 20.32 71.96 68.02
C LEU A 173 18.96 71.93 68.73
N GLN A 174 18.25 70.79 68.72
CA GLN A 174 17.00 70.62 69.45
C GLN A 174 17.20 70.69 70.98
N LYS A 175 18.32 70.16 71.49
CA LYS A 175 18.70 70.30 72.89
C LYS A 175 19.05 71.75 73.23
N GLU A 176 19.93 72.38 72.44
CA GLU A 176 20.35 73.78 72.63
C GLU A 176 19.16 74.75 72.64
N ASN A 177 18.19 74.55 71.74
CA ASN A 177 16.95 75.33 71.71
C ASN A 177 16.12 75.15 73.01
N SER A 178 16.12 73.96 73.60
CA SER A 178 15.48 73.73 74.91
C SER A 178 16.24 74.39 76.08
N ASP A 179 17.57 74.37 76.05
CA ASP A 179 18.43 75.02 77.05
C ASP A 179 18.29 76.56 76.97
N LEU A 180 18.35 77.15 75.77
CA LEU A 180 18.13 78.58 75.52
C LEU A 180 16.72 79.05 75.92
N LYS A 181 15.70 78.20 75.78
CA LYS A 181 14.33 78.49 76.21
C LYS A 181 14.20 78.58 77.74
N ILE A 182 14.99 77.82 78.48
CA ILE A 182 15.09 77.90 79.95
C ILE A 182 15.84 79.18 80.35
N GLU A 183 16.97 79.48 79.71
CA GLU A 183 17.78 80.66 80.07
C GLU A 183 17.07 81.98 79.75
N ARG A 184 16.33 82.04 78.63
CA ARG A 184 15.43 83.17 78.36
C ARG A 184 14.44 83.41 79.50
N ALA A 185 13.85 82.35 80.06
CA ALA A 185 12.87 82.47 81.14
C ALA A 185 13.48 82.98 82.46
N ARG A 186 14.79 82.78 82.68
CA ARG A 186 15.56 83.39 83.78
C ARG A 186 15.80 84.88 83.53
N LEU A 187 16.37 85.22 82.38
CA LEU A 187 16.67 86.62 82.02
C LEU A 187 15.40 87.49 81.96
N GLU A 188 14.26 86.94 81.55
CA GLU A 188 12.96 87.62 81.55
C GLU A 188 12.42 87.87 82.98
N ALA A 189 12.86 87.10 83.99
CA ALA A 189 12.61 87.37 85.41
C ALA A 189 13.61 88.39 85.99
N ASP A 190 14.90 88.27 85.68
CA ASP A 190 15.94 89.17 86.19
C ASP A 190 15.75 90.62 85.69
N LEU A 191 15.45 90.81 84.40
CA LEU A 191 15.17 92.13 83.81
C LEU A 191 13.92 92.77 84.44
N LYS A 192 12.95 91.94 84.85
CA LYS A 192 11.74 92.36 85.57
C LYS A 192 12.05 92.83 87.01
N SER A 193 13.16 92.39 87.61
CA SER A 193 13.66 92.91 88.89
C SER A 193 14.45 94.21 88.73
N MET A 194 15.34 94.29 87.72
CA MET A 194 16.26 95.44 87.53
C MET A 194 15.55 96.75 87.16
N LYS A 195 14.34 96.70 86.59
CA LYS A 195 13.55 97.88 86.20
C LYS A 195 13.04 98.72 87.39
N SER A 196 13.42 98.38 88.62
CA SER A 196 12.93 99.00 89.86
C SER A 196 13.73 100.22 90.35
N THR A 197 14.97 100.43 89.87
CA THR A 197 15.97 101.18 90.65
C THR A 197 16.65 102.37 89.92
N SER A 198 16.30 103.57 90.38
CA SER A 198 17.10 104.82 90.37
C SER A 198 17.25 105.65 89.07
N GLN A 199 17.40 106.96 89.26
CA GLN A 199 17.65 108.00 88.24
C GLN A 199 18.36 109.21 88.89
N LYS A 200 19.13 109.95 88.07
CA LYS A 200 19.51 111.39 88.17
C LYS A 200 20.97 111.70 88.59
N THR A 201 21.46 112.84 88.11
CA THR A 201 22.89 113.14 87.81
C THR A 201 23.19 114.66 87.79
N ALA A 202 24.50 115.00 87.84
CA ALA A 202 25.14 116.31 87.49
C ALA A 202 24.85 117.52 88.43
N ASP A 203 25.57 118.67 88.41
CA ASP A 203 26.63 119.22 87.52
C ASP A 203 27.49 120.38 88.16
N SER A 204 28.44 120.98 87.41
CA SER A 204 28.82 122.44 87.33
C SER A 204 30.00 123.10 88.13
N THR A 205 31.17 123.23 87.48
CA THR A 205 31.90 124.45 86.96
C THR A 205 32.00 125.86 87.65
N SER A 206 33.26 126.35 87.90
CA SER A 206 33.93 127.71 87.74
C SER A 206 33.40 129.12 88.23
N ASP A 207 34.30 130.00 88.78
CA ASP A 207 34.36 131.52 88.84
C ASP A 207 35.80 131.95 89.37
N ASN A 208 36.46 133.15 89.26
CA ASN A 208 36.60 134.27 88.29
C ASN A 208 37.52 135.42 88.87
N LYS A 209 37.69 136.56 88.15
CA LYS A 209 38.00 137.98 88.58
C LYS A 209 39.44 138.57 88.61
N ILE A 210 39.45 139.93 88.62
CA ILE A 210 40.42 140.95 88.10
C ILE A 210 40.16 142.29 88.87
N PRO A 211 41.15 143.12 89.34
CA PRO A 211 41.94 144.14 88.58
C PRO A 211 43.47 144.08 88.89
N ASP A 212 44.40 145.07 88.99
CA ASP A 212 44.42 146.57 88.92
C ASP A 212 45.77 147.18 88.40
N SER A 213 45.88 148.51 88.23
CA SER A 213 46.69 149.32 87.28
C SER A 213 48.21 149.10 87.05
N GLU A 214 48.95 148.29 87.83
CA GLU A 214 50.27 147.79 87.33
C GLU A 214 50.06 146.91 86.08
N LYS A 215 48.82 146.42 85.95
CA LYS A 215 48.11 146.02 84.74
C LYS A 215 48.46 146.73 83.44
N VAL A 216 48.70 148.03 83.32
CA VAL A 216 48.92 148.56 81.96
C VAL A 216 50.18 147.96 81.32
N ASN A 217 51.16 147.54 82.13
CA ASN A 217 52.34 146.82 81.66
C ASN A 217 52.20 145.29 81.78
N GLU A 218 51.53 144.78 82.83
CA GLU A 218 51.25 143.34 82.94
C GLU A 218 50.24 142.83 81.90
N GLU A 219 49.22 143.62 81.55
CA GLU A 219 48.28 143.42 80.44
C GLU A 219 48.93 143.70 79.10
N MET A 220 49.93 144.58 78.98
CA MET A 220 50.73 144.66 77.75
C MET A 220 51.50 143.34 77.54
N GLU A 221 52.18 142.84 78.57
CA GLU A 221 52.87 141.55 78.51
C GLU A 221 51.90 140.35 78.46
N TYR A 222 50.72 140.40 79.05
CA TYR A 222 49.69 139.35 79.01
C TYR A 222 48.88 139.38 77.70
N LEU A 223 48.58 140.53 77.10
CA LEU A 223 48.05 140.64 75.74
C LEU A 223 49.09 140.14 74.73
N LYS A 224 50.37 140.44 74.95
CA LYS A 224 51.48 139.91 74.14
C LYS A 224 51.64 138.39 74.33
N ARG A 225 51.50 137.87 75.55
CA ARG A 225 51.50 136.42 75.84
C ARG A 225 50.28 135.76 75.21
N ALA A 226 49.07 136.24 75.46
CA ALA A 226 47.82 135.78 74.85
C ALA A 226 47.82 135.93 73.31
N LEU A 227 48.53 136.90 72.74
CA LEU A 227 48.73 137.01 71.28
C LEU A 227 49.73 135.98 70.77
N GLN A 228 50.79 135.67 71.53
CA GLN A 228 51.70 134.55 71.22
C GLN A 228 50.98 133.20 71.37
N ASP A 229 50.25 132.98 72.46
CA ASP A 229 49.46 131.79 72.74
C ASP A 229 48.36 131.62 71.67
N ALA A 230 47.59 132.67 71.35
CA ALA A 230 46.61 132.63 70.26
C ALA A 230 47.26 132.45 68.87
N SER A 231 48.47 132.96 68.65
CA SER A 231 49.21 132.68 67.40
C SER A 231 49.68 131.23 67.34
N HIS A 232 50.10 130.64 68.46
CA HIS A 232 50.51 129.26 68.58
C HIS A 232 49.31 128.30 68.51
N GLU A 233 48.17 128.64 69.10
CA GLU A 233 46.90 127.91 68.95
C GLU A 233 46.37 128.02 67.52
N ARG A 234 46.44 129.20 66.88
CA ARG A 234 46.14 129.37 65.44
C ARG A 234 47.05 128.48 64.59
N ASP A 235 48.36 128.50 64.83
CA ASP A 235 49.33 127.76 64.02
C ASP A 235 49.21 126.24 64.25
N LYS A 236 48.90 125.82 65.47
CA LYS A 236 48.50 124.45 65.79
C LYS A 236 47.19 124.07 65.08
N ALA A 237 46.16 124.91 65.12
CA ALA A 237 44.90 124.68 64.43
C ALA A 237 45.09 124.63 62.90
N VAL A 238 46.01 125.41 62.34
CA VAL A 238 46.40 125.33 60.92
C VAL A 238 47.14 124.02 60.63
N GLN A 239 48.03 123.55 61.50
CA GLN A 239 48.69 122.25 61.37
C GLN A 239 47.69 121.08 61.48
N ASP A 240 46.77 121.12 62.44
CA ASP A 240 45.77 120.07 62.65
C ASP A 240 44.71 120.09 61.53
N LEU A 241 44.37 121.26 60.98
CA LEU A 241 43.55 121.40 59.76
C LEU A 241 44.30 120.90 58.51
N ALA A 242 45.61 121.08 58.42
CA ALA A 242 46.43 120.51 57.34
C ALA A 242 46.52 118.98 57.45
N ARG A 243 46.70 118.43 58.67
CA ARG A 243 46.64 116.99 58.94
C ARG A 243 45.28 116.40 58.57
N LEU A 244 44.19 117.06 58.95
CA LEU A 244 42.83 116.62 58.63
C LEU A 244 42.58 116.65 57.11
N LYS A 245 43.05 117.69 56.40
CA LYS A 245 42.98 117.73 54.93
C LYS A 245 43.80 116.62 54.28
N GLN A 246 45.01 116.33 54.79
CA GLN A 246 45.82 115.24 54.27
C GLN A 246 45.13 113.89 54.49
N HIS A 247 44.66 113.60 55.70
CA HIS A 247 43.91 112.36 55.99
C HIS A 247 42.63 112.25 55.16
N LEU A 248 41.91 113.34 54.87
CA LEU A 248 40.75 113.30 53.99
C LEU A 248 41.16 112.98 52.54
N LEU A 249 42.25 113.58 52.03
CA LEU A 249 42.78 113.26 50.70
C LEU A 249 43.31 111.82 50.60
N ASP A 250 44.06 111.36 51.61
CA ASP A 250 44.59 109.98 51.69
C ASP A 250 43.43 108.98 51.70
N LYS A 251 42.35 109.29 52.45
CA LYS A 251 41.14 108.47 52.46
C LYS A 251 40.36 108.54 51.14
N ASP A 252 40.20 109.72 50.54
CA ASP A 252 39.51 109.88 49.25
C ASP A 252 40.26 109.09 48.14
N ILE A 253 41.59 108.96 48.26
CA ILE A 253 42.42 108.08 47.42
C ILE A 253 42.18 106.60 47.75
N GLU A 254 42.22 106.19 49.02
CA GLU A 254 41.99 104.79 49.43
C GLU A 254 40.58 104.27 49.06
N ASP A 255 39.54 105.09 49.25
CA ASP A 255 38.17 104.80 48.82
C ASP A 255 38.07 104.76 47.26
N GLN A 256 38.84 105.56 46.53
CA GLN A 256 38.90 105.54 45.06
C GLN A 256 39.63 104.31 44.52
N GLU A 257 40.81 103.97 45.05
CA GLU A 257 41.56 102.75 44.68
C GLU A 257 40.69 101.51 44.93
N LYS A 258 39.98 101.46 46.07
CA LYS A 258 38.99 100.41 46.35
C LYS A 258 37.83 100.40 45.34
N MET A 259 37.30 101.55 44.93
CA MET A 259 36.25 101.59 43.89
C MET A 259 36.75 101.08 42.53
N ASP A 260 38.01 101.30 42.20
CA ASP A 260 38.63 100.78 40.98
C ASP A 260 38.90 99.25 41.08
N GLU A 261 39.29 98.74 42.25
CA GLU A 261 39.37 97.29 42.52
C GLU A 261 37.99 96.60 42.47
N ASP A 262 36.98 97.15 43.15
CA ASP A 262 35.60 96.65 43.11
C ASP A 262 35.05 96.68 41.68
N SER A 263 35.33 97.74 40.90
CA SER A 263 34.93 97.85 39.50
C SER A 263 35.60 96.81 38.61
N LYS A 264 36.89 96.53 38.83
CA LYS A 264 37.64 95.48 38.14
C LYS A 264 37.08 94.09 38.46
N LEU A 265 36.80 93.81 39.73
CA LEU A 265 36.19 92.54 40.17
C LEU A 265 34.79 92.33 39.55
N ILE A 266 33.98 93.39 39.47
CA ILE A 266 32.66 93.35 38.82
C ILE A 266 32.79 93.01 37.32
N GLU A 267 33.79 93.54 36.62
CA GLU A 267 34.00 93.24 35.20
C GLU A 267 34.59 91.84 34.97
N GLU A 268 35.51 91.37 35.81
CA GLU A 268 35.99 89.98 35.79
C GLU A 268 34.81 88.99 36.02
N LEU A 269 33.92 89.27 36.98
CA LEU A 269 32.72 88.48 37.22
C LEU A 269 31.73 88.52 36.05
N ARG A 270 31.54 89.67 35.38
CA ARG A 270 30.72 89.77 34.15
C ARG A 270 31.28 88.91 33.02
N VAL A 271 32.58 88.98 32.77
CA VAL A 271 33.26 88.17 31.75
C VAL A 271 33.11 86.68 32.03
N ILE A 272 33.27 86.25 33.29
CA ILE A 272 33.04 84.87 33.71
C ILE A 272 31.58 84.45 33.49
N CYS A 273 30.61 85.28 33.87
CA CYS A 273 29.19 85.00 33.64
C CYS A 273 28.82 84.90 32.15
N GLU A 274 29.38 85.76 31.29
CA GLU A 274 29.13 85.71 29.84
C GLU A 274 29.80 84.47 29.19
N GLN A 275 30.99 84.09 29.64
CA GLN A 275 31.64 82.84 29.23
C GLN A 275 30.83 81.60 29.66
N GLN A 276 30.34 81.57 30.90
CA GLN A 276 29.47 80.49 31.39
C GLN A 276 28.16 80.43 30.59
N ARG A 277 27.52 81.58 30.33
CA ARG A 277 26.31 81.71 29.50
C ARG A 277 26.54 81.23 28.06
N ALA A 278 27.68 81.55 27.46
CA ALA A 278 28.07 81.05 26.14
C ALA A 278 28.28 79.52 26.12
N HIS A 279 28.94 78.97 27.14
CA HIS A 279 29.15 77.53 27.30
C HIS A 279 27.83 76.77 27.51
N ILE A 280 26.92 77.29 28.35
CA ILE A 280 25.57 76.73 28.54
C ILE A 280 24.81 76.74 27.21
N MET A 281 24.82 77.84 26.45
CA MET A 281 24.20 77.89 25.11
C MET A 281 24.84 76.90 24.12
N GLN A 282 26.13 76.59 24.23
CA GLN A 282 26.77 75.57 23.40
C GLN A 282 26.32 74.16 23.78
N LEU A 283 26.28 73.84 25.08
CA LEU A 283 25.78 72.55 25.58
C LEU A 283 24.30 72.34 25.24
N GLU A 284 23.46 73.37 25.37
CA GLU A 284 22.05 73.29 24.97
C GLU A 284 21.88 72.99 23.47
N ARG A 285 22.68 73.61 22.60
CA ARG A 285 22.64 73.35 21.16
C ARG A 285 23.09 71.92 20.86
N ALA A 286 24.18 71.46 21.47
CA ALA A 286 24.68 70.10 21.32
C ALA A 286 23.64 69.06 21.79
N LEU A 287 23.01 69.28 22.94
CA LEU A 287 21.94 68.43 23.47
C LEU A 287 20.72 68.37 22.53
N LYS A 288 20.27 69.52 21.99
CA LYS A 288 19.16 69.58 21.03
C LYS A 288 19.47 68.81 19.74
N VAL A 289 20.72 68.89 19.25
CA VAL A 289 21.18 68.12 18.07
C VAL A 289 21.23 66.61 18.36
N GLU A 290 21.76 66.20 19.51
CA GLU A 290 21.87 64.77 19.84
C GLU A 290 20.49 64.14 20.14
N ILE A 291 19.55 64.89 20.75
CA ILE A 291 18.15 64.46 20.88
C ILE A 291 17.52 64.23 19.50
N ALA A 292 17.65 65.18 18.57
CA ALA A 292 17.11 65.03 17.21
C ALA A 292 17.73 63.85 16.46
N LYS A 293 19.05 63.63 16.60
CA LYS A 293 19.78 62.47 16.06
C LYS A 293 19.31 61.15 16.67
N GLN A 294 19.03 61.11 17.98
CA GLN A 294 18.52 59.89 18.62
C GLN A 294 17.05 59.62 18.31
N GLU A 295 16.23 60.66 18.09
CA GLU A 295 14.88 60.49 17.53
C GLU A 295 14.93 59.92 16.11
N GLU A 296 15.77 60.45 15.23
CA GLU A 296 15.90 59.94 13.86
C GLU A 296 16.41 58.49 13.84
N SER A 297 17.39 58.16 14.67
CA SER A 297 17.84 56.78 14.88
C SER A 297 16.68 55.85 15.31
N LYS A 298 15.83 56.28 16.24
CA LYS A 298 14.63 55.52 16.64
C LYS A 298 13.62 55.37 15.50
N ARG A 299 13.41 56.40 14.67
CA ARG A 299 12.52 56.34 13.48
C ARG A 299 13.04 55.32 12.46
N ILE A 300 14.34 55.33 12.17
CA ILE A 300 15.00 54.38 11.26
C ILE A 300 14.86 52.94 11.79
N ILE A 301 15.20 52.70 13.06
CA ILE A 301 15.10 51.37 13.68
C ILE A 301 13.65 50.85 13.65
N ASN A 302 12.66 51.70 13.95
CA ASN A 302 11.25 51.31 13.90
C ASN A 302 10.79 51.00 12.46
N ALA A 303 11.26 51.74 11.45
CA ALA A 303 10.95 51.50 10.05
C ALA A 303 11.61 50.21 9.51
N GLU A 304 12.83 49.91 9.95
CA GLU A 304 13.53 48.66 9.62
C GLU A 304 12.89 47.45 10.31
N HIS A 305 12.52 47.57 11.58
CA HIS A 305 11.74 46.55 12.30
C HIS A 305 10.38 46.29 11.61
N GLN A 306 9.67 47.34 11.20
CA GLN A 306 8.41 47.20 10.45
C GLN A 306 8.61 46.46 9.13
N ARG A 307 9.64 46.82 8.34
CA ARG A 307 9.98 46.13 7.09
C ARG A 307 10.36 44.66 7.33
N SER A 308 11.13 44.37 8.37
CA SER A 308 11.52 43.00 8.74
C SER A 308 10.30 42.17 9.16
N ASN A 309 9.38 42.75 9.92
CA ASN A 309 8.11 42.12 10.32
C ASN A 309 7.18 41.86 9.12
N GLU A 310 7.10 42.80 8.17
CA GLU A 310 6.40 42.60 6.89
C GLU A 310 7.01 41.44 6.10
N GLN A 311 8.35 41.40 5.93
CA GLN A 311 9.05 40.27 5.29
C GLN A 311 8.82 38.94 6.01
N MET A 312 8.73 38.95 7.34
CA MET A 312 8.47 37.75 8.15
C MET A 312 7.08 37.18 7.90
N GLU A 313 6.04 38.03 7.90
CA GLU A 313 4.67 37.61 7.58
C GLU A 313 4.55 37.20 6.10
N ASP A 314 5.27 37.85 5.19
CA ASP A 314 5.34 37.49 3.76
C ASP A 314 5.94 36.08 3.55
N LEU A 315 7.03 35.75 4.27
CA LEU A 315 7.67 34.44 4.25
C LEU A 315 6.81 33.36 4.93
N LYS A 316 6.15 33.70 6.04
CA LYS A 316 5.20 32.84 6.76
C LYS A 316 3.94 32.53 5.93
N SER A 317 3.45 33.51 5.18
CA SER A 317 2.36 33.35 4.20
C SER A 317 2.77 32.41 3.05
N LYS A 318 3.97 32.61 2.47
CA LYS A 318 4.54 31.70 1.46
C LYS A 318 4.72 30.29 2.00
N LEU A 319 5.23 30.13 3.23
CA LEU A 319 5.37 28.83 3.90
C LEU A 319 4.01 28.14 4.10
N ALA A 320 2.99 28.86 4.56
CA ALA A 320 1.63 28.32 4.71
C ALA A 320 1.03 27.88 3.36
N SER A 321 1.26 28.66 2.29
CA SER A 321 0.86 28.28 0.93
C SER A 321 1.58 27.02 0.44
N CYS A 322 2.89 26.89 0.69
CA CYS A 322 3.66 25.70 0.34
C CYS A 322 3.19 24.46 1.12
N MET A 323 2.92 24.60 2.43
CA MET A 323 2.37 23.52 3.26
C MET A 323 0.98 23.08 2.76
N SER A 324 0.10 24.02 2.40
CA SER A 324 -1.22 23.70 1.84
C SER A 324 -1.14 23.01 0.47
N ALA A 325 -0.16 23.39 -0.37
CA ALA A 325 0.07 22.75 -1.65
C ALA A 325 0.64 21.33 -1.49
N LEU A 326 1.55 21.12 -0.53
CA LEU A 326 2.08 19.80 -0.17
C LEU A 326 0.98 18.89 0.37
N GLU A 327 0.11 19.38 1.24
CA GLU A 327 -1.01 18.58 1.77
C GLU A 327 -2.04 18.22 0.69
N SER A 328 -2.30 19.13 -0.26
CA SER A 328 -3.09 18.79 -1.46
C SER A 328 -2.45 17.65 -2.27
N LYS A 329 -1.11 17.60 -2.36
CA LYS A 329 -0.39 16.50 -3.02
C LYS A 329 -0.38 15.20 -2.20
N ASN A 330 -0.37 15.26 -0.87
CA ASN A 330 -0.57 14.09 -0.02
C ASN A 330 -1.95 13.45 -0.27
N VAL A 331 -3.01 14.28 -0.37
CA VAL A 331 -4.37 13.82 -0.70
C VAL A 331 -4.46 13.26 -2.13
N GLU A 332 -3.84 13.89 -3.13
CA GLU A 332 -3.76 13.33 -4.48
C GLU A 332 -3.06 11.97 -4.52
N LEU A 333 -1.95 11.80 -3.79
CA LEU A 333 -1.21 10.54 -3.71
C LEU A 333 -2.02 9.44 -3.01
N LEU A 334 -2.72 9.77 -1.92
CA LEU A 334 -3.60 8.82 -1.22
C LEU A 334 -4.79 8.38 -2.10
N ASN A 335 -5.38 9.31 -2.85
CA ASN A 335 -6.43 9.00 -3.82
C ASN A 335 -5.91 8.09 -4.95
N LEU A 336 -4.72 8.36 -5.48
CA LEU A 336 -4.08 7.53 -6.50
C LEU A 336 -3.71 6.12 -5.97
N GLN A 337 -3.19 6.03 -4.75
CA GLN A 337 -2.91 4.75 -4.08
C GLN A 337 -4.20 3.94 -3.88
N THR A 338 -5.30 4.61 -3.50
CA THR A 338 -6.62 3.97 -3.34
C THR A 338 -7.16 3.46 -4.69
N ALA A 339 -7.05 4.27 -5.75
CA ALA A 339 -7.46 3.89 -7.10
C ALA A 339 -6.62 2.73 -7.67
N LEU A 340 -5.31 2.71 -7.39
CA LEU A 340 -4.44 1.58 -7.75
C LEU A 340 -4.82 0.31 -6.99
N GLY A 341 -5.12 0.40 -5.68
CA GLY A 341 -5.62 -0.74 -4.89
C GLY A 341 -6.93 -1.29 -5.44
N GLN A 342 -7.86 -0.42 -5.83
CA GLN A 342 -9.11 -0.80 -6.50
C GLN A 342 -8.84 -1.47 -7.86
N TYR A 343 -7.94 -0.92 -8.67
CA TYR A 343 -7.57 -1.51 -9.97
C TYR A 343 -6.95 -2.91 -9.84
N TYR A 344 -6.11 -3.15 -8.83
CA TYR A 344 -5.58 -4.50 -8.56
C TYR A 344 -6.69 -5.47 -8.17
N ALA A 345 -7.61 -5.07 -7.28
CA ALA A 345 -8.75 -5.91 -6.91
C ALA A 345 -9.71 -6.19 -8.09
N GLU A 346 -9.97 -5.20 -8.94
CA GLU A 346 -10.76 -5.37 -10.18
C GLU A 346 -10.05 -6.31 -11.16
N SER A 347 -8.73 -6.16 -11.33
CA SER A 347 -7.93 -7.03 -12.19
C SER A 347 -7.93 -8.48 -11.71
N GLU A 348 -7.82 -8.72 -10.40
CA GLU A 348 -7.84 -10.06 -9.79
C GLU A 348 -9.24 -10.71 -9.88
N ALA A 349 -10.31 -9.92 -9.67
CA ALA A 349 -11.69 -10.38 -9.87
C ALA A 349 -11.96 -10.72 -11.34
N LYS A 350 -11.46 -9.90 -12.27
CA LYS A 350 -11.55 -10.12 -13.71
C LYS A 350 -10.76 -11.34 -14.18
N GLU A 351 -9.63 -11.65 -13.55
CA GLU A 351 -8.86 -12.87 -13.80
C GLU A 351 -9.64 -14.12 -13.36
N ARG A 352 -10.23 -14.11 -12.16
CA ARG A 352 -11.12 -15.21 -11.69
C ARG A 352 -12.29 -15.43 -12.63
N LEU A 353 -13.04 -14.38 -12.96
CA LEU A 353 -14.16 -14.44 -13.90
C LEU A 353 -13.72 -14.92 -15.31
N GLY A 354 -12.48 -14.61 -15.71
CA GLY A 354 -11.89 -15.14 -16.94
C GLY A 354 -11.63 -16.65 -16.88
N GLY A 355 -11.19 -17.15 -15.72
CA GLY A 355 -11.06 -18.58 -15.44
C GLY A 355 -12.40 -19.31 -15.43
N ASP A 356 -13.39 -18.81 -14.67
CA ASP A 356 -14.74 -19.39 -14.59
C ASP A 356 -15.40 -19.47 -15.98
N LEU A 357 -15.24 -18.42 -16.79
CA LEU A 357 -15.75 -18.35 -18.15
C LEU A 357 -15.02 -19.34 -19.08
N ALA A 358 -13.73 -19.61 -18.86
CA ALA A 358 -13.00 -20.64 -19.58
C ALA A 358 -13.48 -22.06 -19.21
N VAL A 359 -13.71 -22.34 -17.92
CA VAL A 359 -14.28 -23.61 -17.44
C VAL A 359 -15.67 -23.84 -18.02
N ALA A 360 -16.57 -22.85 -17.92
CA ALA A 360 -17.92 -22.93 -18.49
C ALA A 360 -17.93 -23.15 -20.02
N ARG A 361 -16.94 -22.59 -20.75
CA ARG A 361 -16.73 -22.90 -22.18
C ARG A 361 -16.26 -24.32 -22.41
N GLU A 362 -15.37 -24.84 -21.57
CA GLU A 362 -14.90 -26.24 -21.66
C GLU A 362 -16.07 -27.21 -21.40
N GLU A 363 -16.87 -26.97 -20.37
CA GLU A 363 -18.09 -27.74 -20.07
C GLU A 363 -19.11 -27.69 -21.21
N LEU A 364 -19.39 -26.51 -21.75
CA LEU A 364 -20.24 -26.36 -22.93
C LEU A 364 -19.68 -27.14 -24.14
N SER A 365 -18.36 -27.21 -24.30
CA SER A 365 -17.73 -28.01 -25.35
C SER A 365 -17.87 -29.52 -25.10
N LYS A 366 -17.71 -29.99 -23.86
CA LYS A 366 -17.93 -31.40 -23.44
C LYS A 366 -19.37 -31.83 -23.66
N LEU A 367 -20.34 -30.99 -23.26
CA LEU A 367 -21.77 -31.21 -23.48
C LEU A 367 -22.11 -31.20 -24.99
N SER A 368 -21.52 -30.29 -25.77
CA SER A 368 -21.68 -30.26 -27.24
C SER A 368 -21.15 -31.53 -27.92
N VAL A 369 -20.02 -32.08 -27.46
CA VAL A 369 -19.49 -33.37 -27.95
C VAL A 369 -20.38 -34.52 -27.52
N SER A 370 -20.80 -34.58 -26.25
CA SER A 370 -21.71 -35.62 -25.73
C SER A 370 -23.04 -35.65 -26.50
N LEU A 371 -23.64 -34.49 -26.74
CA LEU A 371 -24.87 -34.33 -27.52
C LEU A 371 -24.70 -34.75 -28.99
N LYS A 372 -23.53 -34.51 -29.61
CA LYS A 372 -23.22 -35.01 -30.95
C LYS A 372 -23.12 -36.54 -30.98
N VAL A 373 -22.47 -37.15 -30.01
CA VAL A 373 -22.37 -38.61 -29.88
C VAL A 373 -23.76 -39.22 -29.66
N ALA A 374 -24.56 -38.67 -28.74
CA ALA A 374 -25.92 -39.13 -28.48
C ALA A 374 -26.81 -39.09 -29.74
N ASN A 375 -26.75 -38.00 -30.51
CA ASN A 375 -27.46 -37.87 -31.78
C ASN A 375 -26.98 -38.89 -32.83
N GLN A 376 -25.67 -39.20 -32.88
CA GLN A 376 -25.14 -40.25 -33.76
C GLN A 376 -25.63 -41.65 -33.33
N THR A 377 -25.70 -41.94 -32.03
CA THR A 377 -26.26 -43.19 -31.50
C THR A 377 -27.75 -43.33 -31.83
N ILE A 378 -28.54 -42.25 -31.70
CA ILE A 378 -29.95 -42.21 -32.08
C ILE A 378 -30.12 -42.47 -33.58
N GLU A 379 -29.32 -41.83 -34.43
CA GLU A 379 -29.32 -42.06 -35.89
C GLU A 379 -28.96 -43.51 -36.26
N MET A 380 -27.98 -44.12 -35.59
CA MET A 380 -27.63 -45.53 -35.80
C MET A 380 -28.77 -46.46 -35.39
N SER A 381 -29.34 -46.27 -34.19
CA SER A 381 -30.47 -47.06 -33.72
C SER A 381 -31.73 -46.88 -34.60
N ARG A 382 -31.94 -45.69 -35.19
CA ARG A 382 -33.02 -45.49 -36.17
C ARG A 382 -32.80 -46.32 -37.43
N ARG A 383 -31.58 -46.35 -37.97
CA ARG A 383 -31.23 -47.17 -39.15
C ARG A 383 -31.37 -48.65 -38.86
N GLU A 384 -30.91 -49.13 -37.71
CA GLU A 384 -31.10 -50.52 -37.26
C GLU A 384 -32.59 -50.89 -37.17
N LYS A 385 -33.43 -49.97 -36.65
CA LYS A 385 -34.89 -50.14 -36.59
C LYS A 385 -35.52 -50.16 -37.99
N GLU A 386 -35.06 -49.32 -38.93
CA GLU A 386 -35.49 -49.32 -40.34
C GLU A 386 -35.10 -50.64 -41.05
N ASP A 387 -33.89 -51.13 -40.79
CA ASP A 387 -33.39 -52.43 -41.25
C ASP A 387 -34.21 -53.60 -40.71
N ILE A 388 -34.58 -53.56 -39.42
CA ILE A 388 -35.43 -54.58 -38.80
C ILE A 388 -36.87 -54.50 -39.36
N ALA A 389 -37.40 -53.29 -39.56
CA ALA A 389 -38.74 -53.10 -40.13
C ALA A 389 -38.84 -53.58 -41.59
N THR A 390 -37.80 -53.38 -42.41
CA THR A 390 -37.76 -53.91 -43.79
C THR A 390 -37.61 -55.43 -43.83
N LYS A 391 -36.77 -56.01 -42.96
CA LYS A 391 -36.65 -57.48 -42.78
C LYS A 391 -37.96 -58.10 -42.30
N LEU A 392 -38.66 -57.47 -41.35
CA LEU A 392 -40.00 -57.87 -40.89
C LEU A 392 -41.00 -57.81 -42.05
N SER A 393 -41.05 -56.69 -42.78
CA SER A 393 -41.91 -56.52 -43.96
C SER A 393 -41.60 -57.51 -45.10
N GLN A 394 -40.41 -58.12 -45.14
CA GLN A 394 -40.06 -59.21 -46.04
C GLN A 394 -40.54 -60.56 -45.50
N ALA A 395 -40.30 -60.85 -44.22
CA ALA A 395 -40.75 -62.06 -43.57
C ALA A 395 -42.29 -62.18 -43.57
N GLU A 396 -43.01 -61.09 -43.34
CA GLU A 396 -44.47 -61.03 -43.41
C GLU A 396 -45.01 -61.35 -44.81
N ARG A 397 -44.36 -60.84 -45.88
CA ARG A 397 -44.70 -61.19 -47.26
C ARG A 397 -44.45 -62.68 -47.55
N MET A 398 -43.28 -63.20 -47.18
CA MET A 398 -42.96 -64.62 -47.34
C MET A 398 -43.91 -65.52 -46.55
N LEU A 399 -44.34 -65.11 -45.36
CA LEU A 399 -45.32 -65.81 -44.53
C LEU A 399 -46.73 -65.73 -45.14
N ALA A 400 -47.12 -64.60 -45.72
CA ALA A 400 -48.38 -64.47 -46.44
C ALA A 400 -48.43 -65.36 -47.71
N ASP A 401 -47.33 -65.41 -48.47
CA ASP A 401 -47.20 -66.29 -49.64
C ASP A 401 -47.10 -67.77 -49.25
N GLY A 402 -46.45 -68.09 -48.13
CA GLY A 402 -46.46 -69.42 -47.53
C GLY A 402 -47.85 -69.86 -47.06
N LYS A 403 -48.66 -68.95 -46.50
CA LYS A 403 -50.08 -69.22 -46.19
C LYS A 403 -50.91 -69.42 -47.46
N ARG A 404 -50.66 -68.63 -48.52
CA ARG A 404 -51.34 -68.77 -49.83
C ARG A 404 -51.01 -70.10 -50.52
N SER A 405 -49.77 -70.60 -50.41
CA SER A 405 -49.40 -71.91 -50.96
C SER A 405 -49.91 -73.07 -50.10
N MET A 406 -49.88 -72.94 -48.77
CA MET A 406 -50.47 -73.89 -47.82
C MET A 406 -51.97 -74.07 -48.08
N GLN A 407 -52.74 -72.98 -48.18
CA GLN A 407 -54.18 -73.04 -48.51
C GLN A 407 -54.45 -73.76 -49.83
N LYS A 408 -53.65 -73.51 -50.87
CA LYS A 408 -53.79 -74.23 -52.16
C LYS A 408 -53.51 -75.73 -52.02
N LEU A 409 -52.49 -76.11 -51.25
CA LEU A 409 -52.17 -77.51 -50.99
C LEU A 409 -53.24 -78.19 -50.11
N GLU A 410 -53.86 -77.47 -49.17
CA GLU A 410 -55.01 -77.97 -48.39
C GLU A 410 -56.26 -78.13 -49.27
N ASP A 411 -56.57 -77.14 -50.11
CA ASP A 411 -57.64 -77.19 -51.10
C ASP A 411 -57.45 -78.41 -52.03
N ASP A 412 -56.26 -78.60 -52.60
CA ASP A 412 -55.95 -79.72 -53.48
C ASP A 412 -55.90 -81.06 -52.73
N ASN A 413 -55.41 -81.12 -51.50
CA ASN A 413 -55.51 -82.32 -50.67
C ASN A 413 -56.98 -82.69 -50.40
N SER A 414 -57.84 -81.70 -50.15
CA SER A 414 -59.28 -81.93 -49.97
C SER A 414 -59.98 -82.37 -51.26
N ARG A 415 -59.50 -81.94 -52.44
CA ARG A 415 -59.97 -82.44 -53.75
C ARG A 415 -59.54 -83.88 -53.97
N LEU A 416 -58.28 -84.21 -53.69
CA LEU A 416 -57.73 -85.56 -53.80
C LEU A 416 -58.40 -86.55 -52.84
N ARG A 417 -58.70 -86.14 -51.59
CA ARG A 417 -59.50 -86.93 -50.64
C ARG A 417 -60.90 -87.22 -51.19
N ARG A 418 -61.62 -86.20 -51.67
CA ARG A 418 -62.95 -86.38 -52.28
C ARG A 418 -62.91 -87.27 -53.53
N ALA A 419 -61.88 -87.17 -54.37
CA ALA A 419 -61.69 -88.05 -55.52
C ALA A 419 -61.38 -89.51 -55.10
N LEU A 420 -60.61 -89.70 -54.03
CA LEU A 420 -60.33 -91.01 -53.44
C LEU A 420 -61.56 -91.62 -52.78
N GLU A 421 -62.37 -90.84 -52.09
CA GLU A 421 -63.66 -91.26 -51.53
C GLU A 421 -64.64 -91.65 -52.65
N GLN A 422 -64.68 -90.91 -53.76
CA GLN A 422 -65.46 -91.24 -54.95
C GLN A 422 -64.98 -92.52 -55.65
N SER A 423 -63.66 -92.76 -55.74
CA SER A 423 -63.15 -94.01 -56.30
C SER A 423 -63.37 -95.20 -55.35
N MET A 424 -63.17 -95.02 -54.04
CA MET A 424 -63.40 -96.06 -53.03
C MET A 424 -64.87 -96.47 -52.95
N THR A 425 -65.81 -95.51 -52.95
CA THR A 425 -67.25 -95.81 -53.02
C THR A 425 -67.66 -96.47 -54.35
N THR A 426 -66.98 -96.13 -55.45
CA THR A 426 -67.21 -96.75 -56.76
C THR A 426 -66.67 -98.18 -56.83
N VAL A 427 -65.51 -98.47 -56.23
CA VAL A 427 -64.96 -99.83 -56.07
C VAL A 427 -65.83 -100.66 -55.14
N ASN A 428 -66.16 -100.17 -53.94
CA ASN A 428 -67.00 -100.89 -52.99
C ASN A 428 -68.39 -101.23 -53.58
N ARG A 429 -68.95 -100.35 -54.42
CA ARG A 429 -70.22 -100.62 -55.11
C ARG A 429 -70.09 -101.67 -56.22
N MET A 430 -68.90 -101.85 -56.81
CA MET A 430 -68.65 -102.94 -57.77
C MET A 430 -68.35 -104.28 -57.09
N SER A 431 -67.65 -104.29 -55.96
CA SER A 431 -67.32 -105.54 -55.23
C SER A 431 -68.52 -106.17 -54.51
N LEU A 432 -69.54 -105.39 -54.12
CA LEU A 432 -70.75 -105.94 -53.49
C LEU A 432 -71.65 -106.73 -54.46
N ASP A 433 -71.56 -106.47 -55.77
CA ASP A 433 -72.37 -107.14 -56.80
C ASP A 433 -71.73 -108.45 -57.33
N SER A 434 -70.42 -108.65 -57.12
CA SER A 434 -69.68 -109.81 -57.69
C SER A 434 -69.69 -111.06 -56.82
N ASP A 435 -69.69 -110.90 -55.50
CA ASP A 435 -69.20 -111.96 -54.60
C ASP A 435 -70.30 -112.93 -54.13
N ASN A 436 -71.57 -112.67 -54.46
CA ASN A 436 -72.71 -113.35 -53.83
C ASN A 436 -73.57 -114.20 -54.80
N SER A 437 -73.13 -114.45 -56.04
CA SER A 437 -73.86 -115.34 -56.97
C SER A 437 -72.95 -116.14 -57.93
N VAL A 438 -72.74 -117.42 -57.64
CA VAL A 438 -72.19 -118.39 -58.59
C VAL A 438 -73.30 -118.76 -59.59
N ASP A 439 -73.04 -118.67 -60.90
CA ASP A 439 -74.04 -119.02 -61.93
C ASP A 439 -74.56 -120.45 -61.71
N ARG A 440 -75.88 -120.57 -61.51
CA ARG A 440 -76.60 -121.82 -61.35
C ARG A 440 -76.30 -122.84 -62.46
N ARG A 441 -75.97 -122.41 -63.67
CA ARG A 441 -75.53 -123.30 -64.77
C ARG A 441 -74.18 -123.95 -64.49
N ILE A 442 -73.23 -123.24 -63.89
CA ILE A 442 -71.93 -123.77 -63.47
C ILE A 442 -72.15 -124.80 -62.34
N VAL A 443 -72.96 -124.46 -61.34
CA VAL A 443 -73.30 -125.37 -60.22
C VAL A 443 -73.97 -126.65 -60.70
N ILE A 444 -74.98 -126.55 -61.58
CA ILE A 444 -75.64 -127.71 -62.20
C ILE A 444 -74.63 -128.53 -63.01
N LYS A 445 -73.78 -127.88 -63.82
CA LYS A 445 -72.81 -128.59 -64.66
C LYS A 445 -71.76 -129.34 -63.82
N LEU A 446 -71.31 -128.77 -62.70
CA LEU A 446 -70.44 -129.42 -61.73
C LEU A 446 -71.11 -130.65 -61.08
N LEU A 447 -72.36 -130.53 -60.60
CA LEU A 447 -73.11 -131.68 -60.09
C LEU A 447 -73.24 -132.79 -61.15
N VAL A 448 -73.60 -132.43 -62.38
CA VAL A 448 -73.77 -133.38 -63.48
C VAL A 448 -72.45 -134.06 -63.82
N THR A 449 -71.31 -133.34 -63.89
CA THR A 449 -70.00 -133.97 -64.12
C THR A 449 -69.53 -134.83 -62.95
N TYR A 450 -69.91 -134.51 -61.70
CA TYR A 450 -69.60 -135.34 -60.53
C TYR A 450 -70.28 -136.71 -60.61
N PHE A 451 -71.58 -136.77 -60.93
CA PHE A 451 -72.29 -138.03 -61.14
C PHE A 451 -71.84 -138.76 -62.43
N GLN A 452 -71.66 -138.05 -63.55
CA GLN A 452 -71.24 -138.66 -64.82
C GLN A 452 -69.81 -139.24 -64.77
N ARG A 453 -68.89 -138.64 -63.99
CA ARG A 453 -67.51 -139.11 -63.83
C ARG A 453 -67.34 -139.94 -62.55
N ASN A 454 -68.37 -140.73 -62.22
CA ASN A 454 -68.34 -141.78 -61.20
C ASN A 454 -67.79 -141.30 -59.84
N HIS A 455 -68.29 -140.15 -59.36
CA HIS A 455 -67.90 -139.50 -58.09
C HIS A 455 -66.45 -138.99 -58.02
N SER A 456 -65.91 -138.44 -59.11
CA SER A 456 -64.55 -137.86 -59.15
C SER A 456 -64.30 -136.80 -58.05
N LYS A 457 -63.23 -137.00 -57.27
CA LYS A 457 -62.79 -136.09 -56.20
C LYS A 457 -62.34 -134.72 -56.69
N GLU A 458 -61.82 -134.62 -57.92
CA GLU A 458 -61.36 -133.35 -58.51
C GLU A 458 -62.54 -132.39 -58.77
N VAL A 459 -63.68 -132.93 -59.19
CA VAL A 459 -64.92 -132.14 -59.37
C VAL A 459 -65.46 -131.67 -58.01
N LEU A 460 -65.32 -132.51 -56.98
CA LEU A 460 -65.73 -132.16 -55.61
C LEU A 460 -64.84 -131.05 -55.00
N ASP A 461 -63.52 -131.10 -55.20
CA ASP A 461 -62.58 -130.02 -54.83
C ASP A 461 -62.92 -128.70 -55.54
N LEU A 462 -63.19 -128.75 -56.86
CA LEU A 462 -63.58 -127.56 -57.62
C LEU A 462 -64.93 -127.00 -57.16
N MET A 463 -65.89 -127.86 -56.80
CA MET A 463 -67.15 -127.46 -56.17
C MET A 463 -66.91 -126.76 -54.82
N VAL A 464 -66.13 -127.37 -53.92
CA VAL A 464 -65.77 -126.79 -52.61
C VAL A 464 -65.19 -125.38 -52.77
N ARG A 465 -64.27 -125.20 -53.74
CA ARG A 465 -63.60 -123.92 -53.99
C ARG A 465 -64.50 -122.88 -54.65
N MET A 466 -65.35 -123.26 -55.60
CA MET A 466 -66.25 -122.32 -56.30
C MET A 466 -67.50 -121.96 -55.51
N LEU A 467 -68.04 -122.87 -54.70
CA LEU A 467 -69.26 -122.66 -53.91
C LEU A 467 -68.97 -122.14 -52.48
N GLY A 468 -67.70 -121.93 -52.12
CA GLY A 468 -67.32 -121.39 -50.81
C GLY A 468 -67.73 -122.27 -49.63
N PHE A 469 -67.66 -123.59 -49.76
CA PHE A 469 -68.04 -124.53 -48.70
C PHE A 469 -67.28 -124.21 -47.40
N SER A 470 -67.99 -124.20 -46.26
CA SER A 470 -67.36 -124.04 -44.95
C SER A 470 -66.49 -125.25 -44.59
N GLU A 471 -65.64 -125.12 -43.58
CA GLU A 471 -64.77 -126.24 -43.17
C GLU A 471 -65.59 -127.39 -42.56
N GLU A 472 -66.74 -127.09 -41.93
CA GLU A 472 -67.69 -128.12 -41.46
C GLU A 472 -68.30 -128.90 -42.63
N ASP A 473 -68.69 -128.23 -43.72
CA ASP A 473 -69.31 -128.89 -44.86
C ASP A 473 -68.29 -129.66 -45.71
N LYS A 474 -67.02 -129.19 -45.77
CA LYS A 474 -65.89 -129.97 -46.30
C LYS A 474 -65.66 -131.26 -45.50
N GLN A 475 -65.86 -131.25 -44.18
CA GLN A 475 -65.79 -132.46 -43.37
C GLN A 475 -66.97 -133.41 -43.67
N ARG A 476 -68.20 -132.91 -43.82
CA ARG A 476 -69.38 -133.74 -44.16
C ARG A 476 -69.25 -134.50 -45.49
N ILE A 477 -68.55 -133.93 -46.48
CA ILE A 477 -68.28 -134.56 -47.79
C ILE A 477 -66.94 -135.32 -47.85
N GLY A 478 -66.23 -135.46 -46.71
CA GLY A 478 -65.02 -136.29 -46.61
C GLY A 478 -63.75 -135.68 -47.22
N PHE A 479 -63.60 -134.35 -47.20
CA PHE A 479 -62.52 -133.65 -47.91
C PHE A 479 -61.33 -133.19 -47.04
N ALA A 480 -61.50 -133.03 -45.73
CA ALA A 480 -60.56 -132.26 -44.91
C ALA A 480 -59.44 -133.07 -44.21
N GLN A 481 -58.17 -132.87 -44.62
CA GLN A 481 -56.98 -133.04 -43.77
C GLN A 481 -55.71 -132.40 -44.40
N ASN A 482 -55.13 -131.36 -43.77
CA ASN A 482 -53.67 -131.09 -43.57
C ASN A 482 -53.21 -129.60 -43.61
N ASN A 483 -52.72 -129.11 -42.45
CA ASN A 483 -51.60 -128.17 -42.22
C ASN A 483 -51.63 -126.68 -42.66
N ALA A 484 -50.73 -125.88 -42.03
CA ALA A 484 -50.66 -124.40 -42.11
C ALA A 484 -49.25 -123.82 -41.78
N GLY A 485 -48.99 -122.54 -42.10
CA GLY A 485 -48.06 -121.65 -41.34
C GLY A 485 -46.99 -120.79 -42.09
N LYS A 486 -46.62 -119.64 -41.47
CA LYS A 486 -45.42 -118.76 -41.67
C LYS A 486 -45.29 -117.95 -43.01
N GLY A 487 -44.57 -116.81 -43.13
CA GLY A 487 -44.03 -115.88 -42.11
C GLY A 487 -42.87 -114.89 -42.53
N VAL A 488 -42.80 -113.71 -41.88
CA VAL A 488 -41.61 -112.98 -41.30
C VAL A 488 -40.55 -112.17 -42.14
N VAL A 489 -40.35 -110.86 -41.77
CA VAL A 489 -39.19 -109.86 -41.80
C VAL A 489 -38.49 -109.22 -43.05
N ARG A 490 -38.04 -107.94 -42.83
CA ARG A 490 -36.69 -107.31 -43.10
C ARG A 490 -36.65 -106.17 -44.16
N GLY A 491 -35.92 -105.04 -44.01
CA GLY A 491 -35.23 -104.42 -42.84
C GLY A 491 -34.34 -103.17 -43.13
N VAL A 492 -34.31 -102.21 -42.19
CA VAL A 492 -33.32 -101.11 -41.88
C VAL A 492 -32.42 -100.41 -42.92
N LEU A 493 -32.55 -99.06 -43.00
CA LEU A 493 -31.52 -97.99 -42.85
C LEU A 493 -32.23 -96.60 -42.80
N GLY A 494 -31.64 -95.41 -42.54
CA GLY A 494 -30.28 -95.01 -42.12
C GLY A 494 -30.07 -93.46 -42.08
N LEU A 495 -29.02 -92.99 -41.37
CA LEU A 495 -28.46 -91.61 -41.26
C LEU A 495 -29.30 -90.45 -40.59
N PRO A 496 -28.68 -89.57 -39.75
CA PRO A 496 -29.39 -88.49 -39.02
C PRO A 496 -28.95 -87.04 -39.35
N GLY A 497 -29.75 -86.02 -38.98
CA GLY A 497 -29.30 -84.61 -39.05
C GLY A 497 -30.29 -83.56 -38.50
N ARG A 498 -29.90 -82.93 -37.36
CA ARG A 498 -30.41 -81.66 -36.75
C ARG A 498 -31.92 -81.35 -36.81
N LEU A 499 -32.56 -81.43 -35.64
CA LEU A 499 -33.91 -80.89 -35.38
C LEU A 499 -33.93 -79.34 -35.31
N VAL A 500 -35.09 -78.78 -35.67
CA VAL A 500 -35.49 -77.39 -35.43
C VAL A 500 -36.49 -77.36 -34.26
N GLY A 501 -36.48 -76.26 -33.49
CA GLY A 501 -37.48 -75.98 -32.46
C GLY A 501 -37.00 -76.34 -31.04
N GLY A 502 -37.12 -75.39 -30.12
CA GLY A 502 -37.00 -75.62 -28.68
C GLY A 502 -38.36 -75.48 -28.00
N ILE A 503 -38.44 -75.79 -26.69
CA ILE A 503 -39.53 -75.38 -25.80
C ILE A 503 -39.08 -75.54 -24.33
N VAL A 504 -39.56 -74.61 -23.50
CA VAL A 504 -39.77 -74.59 -22.02
C VAL A 504 -39.39 -75.84 -21.20
N GLY A 505 -38.75 -75.61 -20.03
CA GLY A 505 -38.83 -76.52 -18.87
C GLY A 505 -37.64 -76.42 -17.90
N GLY A 506 -37.90 -76.17 -16.61
CA GLY A 506 -36.87 -76.17 -15.55
C GLY A 506 -37.02 -77.37 -14.59
N GLY A 507 -35.94 -77.80 -13.91
CA GLY A 507 -36.00 -79.00 -13.06
C GLY A 507 -34.73 -79.39 -12.27
N SER A 508 -34.39 -78.61 -11.24
CA SER A 508 -33.82 -79.06 -9.95
C SER A 508 -32.64 -80.07 -9.85
N SER A 509 -31.52 -79.57 -9.30
CA SER A 509 -30.64 -80.22 -8.30
C SER A 509 -29.60 -81.30 -8.70
N GLY A 510 -28.36 -81.15 -8.21
CA GLY A 510 -27.35 -82.23 -8.14
C GLY A 510 -25.88 -81.77 -8.09
N LYS A 511 -25.29 -81.68 -6.89
CA LYS A 511 -23.84 -81.47 -6.60
C LYS A 511 -22.93 -82.37 -7.49
N SER A 512 -21.66 -82.11 -7.82
CA SER A 512 -20.53 -81.51 -7.07
C SER A 512 -19.29 -81.46 -8.01
N THR A 513 -18.13 -80.79 -7.82
CA THR A 513 -17.59 -79.85 -6.79
C THR A 513 -16.40 -79.05 -7.39
N GLN A 514 -16.02 -77.93 -6.74
CA GLN A 514 -14.65 -77.40 -6.58
C GLN A 514 -13.70 -77.30 -7.81
N ALA A 515 -13.62 -76.10 -8.39
CA ALA A 515 -12.41 -75.54 -9.01
C ALA A 515 -12.26 -74.07 -8.58
N SER A 516 -11.03 -73.60 -8.38
CA SER A 516 -10.73 -72.23 -7.93
C SER A 516 -10.60 -71.26 -9.10
N GLN A 517 -10.85 -69.97 -8.85
CA GLN A 517 -10.50 -68.81 -9.69
C GLN A 517 -11.02 -68.84 -11.15
N ASP A 518 -12.11 -68.09 -11.40
CA ASP A 518 -12.25 -67.16 -12.54
C ASP A 518 -13.69 -66.64 -12.61
N SER A 519 -14.05 -65.67 -11.74
CA SER A 519 -15.34 -64.95 -11.82
C SER A 519 -15.41 -63.60 -11.07
N GLN A 520 -14.30 -63.03 -10.57
CA GLN A 520 -14.34 -61.58 -10.27
C GLN A 520 -14.43 -60.85 -11.60
N SER A 521 -15.51 -60.11 -11.82
CA SER A 521 -15.69 -59.34 -13.05
C SER A 521 -14.59 -58.28 -13.15
N PHE A 522 -14.25 -57.88 -14.38
CA PHE A 522 -13.41 -56.70 -14.58
C PHE A 522 -14.03 -55.45 -13.92
N ALA A 523 -15.36 -55.40 -13.79
CA ALA A 523 -16.07 -54.38 -13.03
C ALA A 523 -15.80 -54.48 -11.52
N ASP A 524 -15.81 -55.69 -10.94
CA ASP A 524 -15.54 -55.90 -9.51
C ASP A 524 -14.08 -55.56 -9.18
N LEU A 525 -13.14 -55.96 -10.05
CA LEU A 525 -11.72 -55.59 -9.94
C LEU A 525 -11.49 -54.08 -10.08
N TRP A 526 -12.30 -53.37 -10.89
CA TRP A 526 -12.28 -51.91 -10.95
C TRP A 526 -12.90 -51.26 -9.72
N VAL A 527 -13.96 -51.84 -9.14
CA VAL A 527 -14.56 -51.34 -7.89
C VAL A 527 -13.60 -51.57 -6.71
N ASP A 528 -12.98 -52.74 -6.60
CA ASP A 528 -11.91 -53.03 -5.63
C ASP A 528 -10.71 -52.08 -5.84
N PHE A 529 -10.31 -51.81 -7.09
CA PHE A 529 -9.23 -50.86 -7.38
C PHE A 529 -9.59 -49.44 -6.95
N LEU A 530 -10.78 -48.93 -7.29
CA LEU A 530 -11.23 -47.59 -6.93
C LEU A 530 -11.41 -47.43 -5.41
N LEU A 531 -12.01 -48.42 -4.74
CA LEU A 531 -12.13 -48.45 -3.29
C LEU A 531 -10.75 -48.43 -2.61
N LYS A 532 -9.81 -49.23 -3.12
CA LYS A 532 -8.44 -49.31 -2.58
C LYS A 532 -7.61 -48.07 -2.89
N GLU A 533 -7.79 -47.44 -4.05
CA GLU A 533 -7.17 -46.16 -4.39
C GLU A 533 -7.72 -45.04 -3.48
N THR A 534 -9.03 -45.02 -3.20
CA THR A 534 -9.59 -44.08 -2.21
C THR A 534 -9.12 -44.36 -0.78
N GLU A 535 -9.05 -45.62 -0.33
CA GLU A 535 -8.55 -45.97 1.01
C GLU A 535 -7.06 -45.65 1.16
N GLU A 536 -6.25 -45.90 0.13
CA GLU A 536 -4.81 -45.59 0.14
C GLU A 536 -4.56 -44.08 0.02
N ARG A 537 -5.44 -43.33 -0.68
CA ARG A 537 -5.43 -41.87 -0.69
C ARG A 537 -5.82 -41.28 0.66
N GLU A 538 -6.90 -41.74 1.26
CA GLU A 538 -7.34 -41.32 2.60
C GLU A 538 -6.27 -41.63 3.65
N LYS A 539 -5.60 -42.79 3.57
CA LYS A 539 -4.46 -43.13 4.43
C LYS A 539 -3.24 -42.23 4.21
N ARG A 540 -2.95 -41.81 2.96
CA ARG A 540 -1.88 -40.81 2.70
C ARG A 540 -2.25 -39.47 3.32
N GLU A 541 -3.42 -38.93 2.99
CA GLU A 541 -3.89 -37.62 3.46
C GLU A 541 -4.00 -37.58 5.00
N ALA A 542 -4.49 -38.64 5.65
CA ALA A 542 -4.47 -38.78 7.11
C ALA A 542 -3.05 -38.86 7.68
N SER A 543 -2.11 -39.54 7.02
CA SER A 543 -0.71 -39.63 7.44
C SER A 543 0.08 -38.34 7.25
N GLU A 544 -0.32 -37.49 6.30
CA GLU A 544 0.27 -36.18 6.06
C GLU A 544 -0.32 -35.12 7.01
N ALA A 545 -1.63 -35.13 7.23
CA ALA A 545 -2.27 -34.31 8.27
C ALA A 545 -1.71 -34.60 9.67
N ALA A 546 -1.47 -35.88 9.99
CA ALA A 546 -0.84 -36.28 11.26
C ALA A 546 0.61 -35.79 11.40
N LYS A 547 1.36 -35.65 10.29
CA LYS A 547 2.73 -35.08 10.29
C LYS A 547 2.70 -33.56 10.42
N GLN A 548 1.82 -32.88 9.69
CA GLN A 548 1.69 -31.41 9.76
C GLN A 548 1.36 -30.95 11.19
N LEU A 549 0.43 -31.63 11.87
CA LEU A 549 0.13 -31.38 13.30
C LEU A 549 1.33 -31.61 14.24
N GLN A 550 2.31 -32.43 13.84
CA GLN A 550 3.51 -32.70 14.61
C GLN A 550 4.64 -31.68 14.33
N GLU A 551 4.74 -31.15 13.11
CA GLU A 551 5.71 -30.09 12.75
C GLU A 551 5.27 -28.70 13.23
N GLU A 552 3.96 -28.39 13.21
CA GLU A 552 3.41 -27.13 13.74
C GLU A 552 3.64 -26.99 15.26
N SER A 553 3.85 -28.12 15.97
CA SER A 553 4.15 -28.15 17.40
C SER A 553 5.65 -27.98 17.74
N GLN A 554 6.56 -27.80 16.77
CA GLN A 554 8.02 -27.71 17.02
C GLN A 554 8.71 -26.47 16.44
N THR A 555 7.99 -25.56 15.79
CA THR A 555 8.59 -24.41 15.05
C THR A 555 8.54 -23.06 15.78
N THR A 556 8.07 -23.01 17.04
CA THR A 556 8.00 -21.78 17.86
C THR A 556 8.93 -21.81 19.09
N SER A 557 10.25 -21.93 18.90
CA SER A 557 11.22 -21.79 20.01
C SER A 557 12.61 -21.29 19.58
N SER A 558 13.18 -20.37 20.39
CA SER A 558 14.49 -19.70 20.22
C SER A 558 14.57 -18.71 19.03
N SER A 559 15.18 -17.53 19.11
CA SER A 559 15.67 -16.68 20.22
C SER A 559 15.84 -15.22 19.68
N SER A 560 16.14 -14.14 20.41
CA SER A 560 16.64 -13.91 21.78
C SER A 560 16.33 -12.46 22.25
N SER A 561 16.36 -12.18 23.56
CA SER A 561 16.60 -10.85 24.13
C SER A 561 16.96 -10.97 25.62
N THR A 562 17.81 -10.08 26.15
CA THR A 562 18.49 -10.30 27.45
C THR A 562 18.62 -9.02 28.28
N GLN A 563 18.44 -9.14 29.61
CA GLN A 563 18.57 -8.11 30.67
C GLN A 563 17.43 -7.05 30.68
N GLN A 564 16.53 -6.94 31.66
CA GLN A 564 16.62 -6.77 33.14
C GLN A 564 16.87 -5.31 33.61
N PRO A 565 16.46 -4.92 34.85
CA PRO A 565 15.26 -5.33 35.62
C PRO A 565 14.56 -4.18 36.39
N LEU A 566 13.27 -4.31 36.79
CA LEU A 566 12.72 -3.53 37.92
C LEU A 566 11.43 -4.12 38.56
N GLN A 567 11.61 -4.68 39.76
CA GLN A 567 10.70 -4.75 40.93
C GLN A 567 9.20 -5.13 40.80
N HIS A 568 8.85 -6.22 41.50
CA HIS A 568 7.51 -6.54 42.05
C HIS A 568 7.58 -6.40 43.61
N PRO A 569 6.58 -6.80 44.45
CA PRO A 569 5.22 -7.32 44.18
C PRO A 569 4.08 -6.77 45.10
N SER A 570 2.81 -7.09 44.76
CA SER A 570 1.73 -7.63 45.64
C SER A 570 0.31 -7.22 45.18
N SER A 571 -0.79 -7.94 45.47
CA SER A 571 -1.07 -9.39 45.57
C SER A 571 -2.60 -9.64 45.66
N LEU A 572 -3.04 -10.89 45.43
CA LEU A 572 -4.31 -11.50 45.86
C LEU A 572 -5.70 -11.05 45.29
N ALA A 573 -6.19 -11.93 44.41
CA ALA A 573 -7.55 -12.44 44.09
C ALA A 573 -8.64 -12.45 45.22
N PRO A 574 -9.91 -12.93 45.00
CA PRO A 574 -10.49 -13.65 43.84
C PRO A 574 -11.89 -13.18 43.34
N GLY A 575 -12.47 -13.89 42.37
CA GLY A 575 -13.82 -13.66 41.80
C GLY A 575 -14.98 -14.34 42.57
N PRO A 576 -16.19 -14.45 41.96
CA PRO A 576 -16.51 -15.72 41.27
C PRO A 576 -17.27 -15.58 39.92
N PHE A 577 -17.60 -16.72 39.31
CA PHE A 577 -18.15 -16.88 37.96
C PHE A 577 -19.65 -17.19 37.95
N THR A 578 -20.33 -17.05 36.79
CA THR A 578 -20.96 -18.19 36.06
C THR A 578 -21.56 -17.81 34.68
N THR A 579 -21.18 -18.59 33.66
CA THR A 579 -22.06 -19.30 32.70
C THR A 579 -23.12 -18.49 31.92
N THR A 580 -23.05 -18.41 30.58
CA THR A 580 -23.49 -19.52 29.70
C THR A 580 -22.71 -19.60 28.38
N ARG A 581 -22.60 -20.83 27.83
CA ARG A 581 -21.84 -21.21 26.63
C ARG A 581 -22.76 -21.72 25.53
N GLN A 582 -22.58 -21.27 24.29
CA GLN A 582 -22.91 -22.06 23.11
C GLN A 582 -21.96 -21.72 21.94
N HIS A 583 -21.64 -22.73 21.11
CA HIS A 583 -20.79 -22.60 19.92
C HIS A 583 -21.67 -22.65 18.66
N GLN A 584 -21.31 -21.90 17.61
CA GLN A 584 -20.94 -22.50 16.32
C GLN A 584 -20.30 -21.47 15.35
N PHE A 585 -19.81 -21.96 14.22
CA PHE A 585 -19.04 -21.24 13.20
C PHE A 585 -19.94 -20.50 12.19
N GLY A 586 -19.40 -19.48 11.51
CA GLY A 586 -20.04 -18.90 10.32
C GLY A 586 -19.60 -17.47 9.96
N ARG A 587 -18.66 -17.34 9.01
CA ARG A 587 -18.37 -16.12 8.23
C ARG A 587 -17.56 -16.51 6.98
N PRO A 588 -17.55 -15.73 5.88
CA PRO A 588 -18.31 -14.49 5.65
C PRO A 588 -19.04 -14.41 4.29
N ASP A 589 -20.32 -14.02 4.33
CA ASP A 589 -20.99 -13.32 3.23
C ASP A 589 -21.34 -11.90 3.71
N SER A 590 -20.93 -10.86 2.97
CA SER A 590 -21.31 -9.47 3.23
C SER A 590 -20.91 -8.57 2.05
N GLU A 591 -21.77 -8.46 1.05
CA GLU A 591 -21.60 -7.54 -0.07
C GLU A 591 -21.87 -6.07 0.34
N PHE A 592 -21.04 -5.15 -0.19
CA PHE A 592 -21.33 -3.73 -0.48
C PHE A 592 -21.87 -2.73 0.57
N SER A 593 -21.58 -1.45 0.31
CA SER A 593 -22.22 -0.23 0.87
C SER A 593 -21.98 0.09 2.36
N THR A 594 -21.79 1.35 2.79
CA THR A 594 -21.61 2.64 2.08
C THR A 594 -20.66 3.54 2.89
N VAL A 595 -19.87 4.40 2.24
CA VAL A 595 -19.08 5.44 2.94
C VAL A 595 -19.97 6.66 3.25
N PRO A 596 -20.06 7.13 4.51
CA PRO A 596 -20.76 8.37 4.84
C PRO A 596 -19.95 9.60 4.39
N LEU A 597 -20.55 10.46 3.58
CA LEU A 597 -20.01 11.79 3.26
C LEU A 597 -20.38 12.82 4.32
N ALA A 598 -19.44 13.74 4.57
CA ALA A 598 -19.55 15.07 5.16
C ALA A 598 -20.75 15.43 6.07
N SER A 599 -20.45 15.98 7.25
CA SER A 599 -21.31 16.95 7.91
C SER A 599 -20.49 18.08 8.50
N TYR A 600 -20.87 19.31 8.17
CA TYR A 600 -20.21 20.53 8.62
C TYR A 600 -20.61 20.84 10.06
N SER A 601 -19.66 21.17 10.92
CA SER A 601 -19.93 21.67 12.28
C SER A 601 -19.13 22.93 12.54
N SER A 602 -19.77 24.08 12.42
CA SER A 602 -19.22 25.38 12.81
C SER A 602 -19.04 25.46 14.33
N MET A 603 -17.80 25.60 14.80
CA MET A 603 -17.53 25.89 16.21
C MET A 603 -17.64 27.41 16.47
N PRO A 604 -18.50 27.87 17.39
CA PRO A 604 -18.59 29.29 17.73
C PRO A 604 -17.43 29.70 18.66
N THR A 605 -16.88 30.90 18.45
CA THR A 605 -15.82 31.46 19.29
C THR A 605 -16.40 32.15 20.54
N PRO A 606 -16.03 31.71 21.76
CA PRO A 606 -16.38 32.42 22.98
C PRO A 606 -15.39 33.57 23.23
N PHE A 607 -15.71 34.76 22.72
CA PHE A 607 -15.05 35.98 23.22
C PHE A 607 -15.29 36.11 24.73
N SER A 608 -14.24 36.42 25.50
CA SER A 608 -14.35 36.78 26.90
C SER A 608 -13.54 38.03 27.22
N ARG A 609 -14.02 38.75 28.25
CA ARG A 609 -13.83 40.19 28.46
C ARG A 609 -12.57 40.48 29.29
N PRO A 610 -11.86 41.60 29.08
CA PRO A 610 -10.76 42.00 29.96
C PRO A 610 -11.24 42.32 31.40
N PRO A 611 -10.39 42.14 32.42
CA PRO A 611 -10.68 42.54 33.79
C PRO A 611 -10.64 44.07 33.97
N PRO A 612 -11.33 44.62 35.00
CA PRO A 612 -11.38 46.07 35.24
C PRO A 612 -10.34 46.57 36.26
N ARG A 613 -9.68 47.69 35.91
CA ARG A 613 -8.73 48.50 36.71
C ARG A 613 -7.41 47.82 37.06
#